data_AF-A0A7V9V267-F1
#
_entry.id   AF-A0A7V9V267-F1
#
_cell.length_a   1.000
_cell.length_b   1.000
_cell.length_c   1.000
_cell.angle_alpha   90.00
_cell.angle_beta   90.00
_cell.angle_gamma   90.00
#
_symmetry.space_group_name_H-M   'P 1'
#
loop_
_entity.id
_entity.type
_entity.pdbx_description
1 polymer ?
#
loop_
_entity_poly.entity_id
_entity_poly.type
_entity_poly.pdbx_seq_one_letter_code
_entity_poly.pdbx_strand_id
1 'polypeptide(L)'
;MDHTLFRYDEPYGRPRRRVNFFGWTIAILLLIGLALTAWLGSYYIFSQPERPDSYRILQKLHKIEQPKRFQLTAAPPGEFLDPKKLHERYTNMRPAELAKANAELARNYIRNYQGAAGHVPYVVGRFTIMGTRDLGSSDLFTSGMVALTDAVDYGELLMEHVYPADAQAVPLMKETLATGLEIKLERSHDLSVVVHAERLADSRLLVTAVPLLYGSYTVTQGRGMFSLEPPLELNMAAGWPLFKNDMRRAAEVRYASYREKSAPNGRGVPIPGLAPPAVSLAPANELVRVEPAMRVETPTVPVATPAPSIAASPVKGGKVAKNVKGSPTPAASPKPSAAIAAASPAGPAAATPVAVASALPVTASSPAAAVAAVSSSAAPAQSPVPTAMPVAPGVALASTAGGGTWKVYPTGKMPVGRLITPSDLSDVADRGLASERVYLKGQFVVNFAEGNRAVLRPKGNAAQSMLRLGAPSSTRIIVEFPAGYAPPAQGSVVSRDEARPYEITEVRKQSDGQLNVFVREIMQ
;
A
#
# COMPACT_ATOMS: atom_id res chain seq x y z
N MET A 1 30.58 102.98 31.02
CA MET A 1 31.23 102.79 29.69
C MET A 1 31.74 101.38 29.66
N ASP A 2 30.90 100.48 29.17
CA ASP A 2 30.88 99.10 29.63
C ASP A 2 31.33 98.19 28.51
N HIS A 3 32.40 97.43 28.73
CA HIS A 3 33.02 96.57 27.72
C HIS A 3 32.70 95.10 27.98
N THR A 4 31.40 94.80 28.01
CA THR A 4 30.85 93.44 28.09
C THR A 4 29.81 93.21 26.99
N LEU A 5 30.26 93.16 25.73
CA LEU A 5 29.46 92.70 24.60
C LEU A 5 30.39 92.30 23.43
N PHE A 6 30.56 90.99 23.24
CA PHE A 6 30.68 90.27 21.96
C PHE A 6 31.06 88.80 22.24
N ARG A 7 30.25 88.14 23.06
CA ARG A 7 30.25 86.68 23.16
C ARG A 7 29.55 86.14 21.91
N TYR A 8 30.30 85.53 21.00
CA TYR A 8 29.71 84.73 19.93
C TYR A 8 29.14 83.45 20.54
N ASP A 9 27.84 83.44 20.84
CA ASP A 9 27.14 82.22 21.25
C ASP A 9 26.85 81.37 20.00
N GLU A 10 27.66 80.35 19.75
CA GLU A 10 27.44 79.37 18.68
C GLU A 10 26.26 78.42 19.04
N PRO A 11 25.12 78.47 18.32
CA PRO A 11 23.88 77.81 18.76
C PRO A 11 23.82 76.31 18.40
N TYR A 12 24.96 75.61 18.32
CA TYR A 12 25.05 74.22 17.84
C TYR A 12 25.80 73.26 18.77
N GLY A 13 25.79 73.53 20.08
CA GLY A 13 26.22 72.60 21.13
C GLY A 13 25.32 71.37 21.29
N ARG A 14 25.24 70.49 20.28
CA ARG A 14 24.56 69.18 20.41
C ARG A 14 25.17 68.42 21.59
N PRO A 15 24.37 67.90 22.55
CA PRO A 15 24.90 67.22 23.72
C PRO A 15 25.71 66.00 23.28
N ARG A 16 27.00 65.97 23.66
CA ARG A 16 27.99 65.00 23.21
C ARG A 16 27.75 63.64 23.89
N ARG A 17 26.71 62.94 23.43
CA ARG A 17 26.18 61.69 23.97
C ARG A 17 27.32 60.65 24.06
N ARG A 18 27.82 60.39 25.26
CA ARG A 18 28.92 59.44 25.48
C ARG A 18 28.42 58.03 25.16
N VAL A 19 28.78 57.52 23.99
CA VAL A 19 28.52 56.14 23.60
C VAL A 19 29.49 55.25 24.37
N ASN A 20 28.96 54.39 25.24
CA ASN A 20 29.76 53.42 25.99
C ASN A 20 30.24 52.31 25.04
N PHE A 21 31.32 52.56 24.31
CA PHE A 21 31.87 51.63 23.30
C PHE A 21 32.11 50.22 23.85
N PHE A 22 32.56 50.09 25.11
CA PHE A 22 32.71 48.78 25.78
C PHE A 22 31.39 48.03 25.97
N GLY A 23 30.30 48.73 26.32
CA GLY A 23 28.97 48.12 26.39
C GLY A 23 28.45 47.72 25.00
N TRP A 24 28.75 48.52 23.98
CA TRP A 24 28.43 48.19 22.59
C TRP A 24 29.25 47.00 22.05
N THR A 25 30.53 46.86 22.38
CA THR A 25 31.31 45.67 21.98
C THR A 25 30.80 44.41 22.65
N ILE A 26 30.41 44.45 23.93
CA ILE A 26 29.74 43.32 24.59
C ILE A 26 28.41 42.99 23.91
N ALA A 27 27.56 43.99 23.61
CA ALA A 27 26.30 43.78 22.92
C ALA A 27 26.49 43.17 21.51
N ILE A 28 27.49 43.63 20.76
CA ILE A 28 27.84 43.10 19.43
C ILE A 28 28.34 41.66 19.54
N LEU A 29 29.20 41.33 20.51
CA LEU A 29 29.67 39.96 20.73
C LEU A 29 28.53 39.01 21.11
N LEU A 30 27.60 39.45 21.97
CA LEU A 30 26.40 38.69 22.30
C LEU A 30 25.48 38.48 21.10
N LEU A 31 25.30 39.50 20.24
CA LEU A 31 24.51 39.39 19.01
C LEU A 31 25.17 38.46 17.97
N ILE A 32 26.50 38.47 17.84
CA ILE A 32 27.25 37.53 17.00
C ILE A 32 27.09 36.10 17.55
N GLY A 33 27.23 35.91 18.86
CA GLY A 33 27.00 34.62 19.51
C GLY A 33 25.58 34.10 19.27
N LEU A 34 24.56 34.95 19.45
CA LEU A 34 23.15 34.62 19.21
C LEU A 34 22.90 34.28 17.72
N ALA A 35 23.45 35.06 16.79
CA ALA A 35 23.33 34.79 15.35
C ALA A 35 23.95 33.44 14.97
N LEU A 36 25.13 33.11 15.51
CA LEU A 36 25.80 31.82 15.29
C LEU A 36 25.01 30.66 15.91
N THR A 37 24.51 30.78 17.14
CA THR A 37 23.69 29.71 17.76
C THR A 37 22.35 29.53 17.07
N ALA A 38 21.71 30.60 16.57
CA ALA A 38 20.50 30.53 15.76
C ALA A 38 20.76 29.83 14.41
N TRP A 39 21.87 30.13 13.74
CA TRP A 39 22.25 29.49 12.47
C TRP A 39 22.61 28.01 12.63
N LEU A 40 23.42 27.66 13.63
CA LEU A 40 23.77 26.27 13.96
C LEU A 40 22.55 25.47 14.46
N GLY A 41 21.72 26.09 15.32
CA GLY A 41 20.48 25.50 15.82
C GLY A 41 19.46 25.24 14.72
N SER A 42 19.33 26.17 13.77
CA SER A 42 18.53 25.98 12.55
C SER A 42 19.03 24.76 11.76
N TYR A 43 20.32 24.67 11.44
CA TYR A 43 20.87 23.52 10.73
C TYR A 43 20.61 22.20 11.50
N TYR A 44 20.82 22.18 12.82
CA TYR A 44 20.55 21.00 13.65
C TYR A 44 19.09 20.56 13.59
N ILE A 45 18.13 21.49 13.77
CA ILE A 45 16.69 21.20 13.74
C ILE A 45 16.24 20.69 12.36
N PHE A 46 16.58 21.40 11.28
CA PHE A 46 16.13 21.03 9.93
C PHE A 46 16.85 19.78 9.38
N SER A 47 18.10 19.54 9.78
CA SER A 47 18.89 18.39 9.31
C SER A 47 18.51 17.07 10.01
N GLN A 48 18.07 17.11 11.28
CA GLN A 48 17.87 15.92 12.13
C GLN A 48 16.40 15.71 12.58
N PRO A 49 15.44 15.53 11.64
CA PRO A 49 14.02 15.37 11.97
C PRO A 49 13.71 14.08 12.75
N GLU A 50 14.65 13.13 12.83
CA GLU A 50 14.51 11.92 13.63
C GLU A 50 14.57 12.15 15.16
N ARG A 51 15.02 13.33 15.61
CA ARG A 51 15.01 13.69 17.04
C ARG A 51 13.64 14.22 17.46
N PRO A 52 13.11 13.85 18.65
CA PRO A 52 11.76 14.21 19.06
C PRO A 52 11.49 15.72 19.12
N ASP A 53 12.45 16.52 19.60
CA ASP A 53 12.29 17.98 19.67
C ASP A 53 12.34 18.63 18.28
N SER A 54 13.22 18.13 17.41
CA SER A 54 13.32 18.59 16.02
C SER A 54 12.04 18.25 15.25
N TYR A 55 11.55 17.02 15.37
CA TYR A 55 10.28 16.58 14.81
C TYR A 55 9.12 17.51 15.24
N ARG A 56 8.95 17.73 16.55
CA ARG A 56 7.88 18.57 17.11
C ARG A 56 7.94 20.02 16.62
N ILE A 57 9.14 20.58 16.41
CA ILE A 57 9.31 21.93 15.86
C ILE A 57 8.92 21.93 14.37
N LEU A 58 9.41 20.96 13.59
CA LEU A 58 9.15 20.88 12.14
C LEU A 58 7.68 20.57 11.81
N GLN A 59 7.02 19.76 12.64
CA GLN A 59 5.58 19.47 12.59
C GLN A 59 4.76 20.76 12.79
N LYS A 60 5.06 21.53 13.86
CA LYS A 60 4.41 22.84 14.12
C LYS A 60 4.66 23.85 12.99
N LEU A 61 5.84 23.84 12.38
CA LEU A 61 6.18 24.68 11.23
C LEU A 61 5.61 24.18 9.89
N HIS A 62 4.90 23.03 9.88
CA HIS A 62 4.36 22.37 8.69
C HIS A 62 5.45 22.14 7.62
N LYS A 63 6.64 21.69 8.07
CA LYS A 63 7.83 21.42 7.22
C LYS A 63 8.19 19.94 7.07
N ILE A 64 7.52 19.06 7.81
CA ILE A 64 7.48 17.63 7.52
C ILE A 64 6.21 17.38 6.72
N GLU A 65 6.33 16.76 5.55
CA GLU A 65 5.19 16.17 4.87
C GLU A 65 4.77 14.91 5.63
N GLN A 66 3.47 14.67 5.75
CA GLN A 66 2.97 13.40 6.28
C GLN A 66 3.51 12.23 5.44
N PRO A 67 3.78 11.06 6.05
CA PRO A 67 4.07 9.82 5.33
C PRO A 67 3.14 9.60 4.13
N LYS A 68 3.71 9.42 2.94
CA LYS A 68 2.98 9.25 1.68
C LYS A 68 2.86 7.77 1.34
N ARG A 69 1.70 7.40 0.78
CA ARG A 69 1.50 6.09 0.17
C ARG A 69 2.19 6.04 -1.19
N PHE A 70 3.11 5.09 -1.36
CA PHE A 70 3.78 4.88 -2.62
C PHE A 70 2.98 3.94 -3.54
N GLN A 71 3.05 4.19 -4.84
CA GLN A 71 2.64 3.23 -5.86
C GLN A 71 3.82 2.30 -6.18
N LEU A 72 3.57 1.07 -6.63
CA LEU A 72 4.61 0.05 -6.84
C LEU A 72 5.72 0.51 -7.80
N THR A 73 5.38 1.30 -8.81
CA THR A 73 6.30 1.90 -9.80
C THR A 73 6.93 3.23 -9.37
N ALA A 74 6.42 3.85 -8.30
CA ALA A 74 6.88 5.14 -7.77
C ALA A 74 7.64 5.01 -6.44
N ALA A 75 7.85 3.78 -5.96
CA ALA A 75 8.54 3.51 -4.71
C ALA A 75 10.05 3.86 -4.78
N PRO A 76 10.68 4.22 -3.66
CA PRO A 76 12.10 4.57 -3.62
C PRO A 76 13.00 3.44 -4.14
N PRO A 77 14.06 3.74 -4.93
CA PRO A 77 14.99 2.73 -5.44
C PRO A 77 15.74 2.06 -4.27
N GLY A 78 15.60 0.75 -4.16
CA GLY A 78 16.05 0.03 -2.98
C GLY A 78 16.67 -1.34 -3.23
N GLU A 79 17.31 -1.83 -2.18
CA GLU A 79 18.01 -3.10 -2.11
C GLU A 79 17.17 -4.09 -1.30
N PHE A 80 16.99 -5.29 -1.82
CA PHE A 80 16.15 -6.32 -1.20
C PHE A 80 17.04 -7.29 -0.41
N LEU A 81 16.80 -7.35 0.90
CA LEU A 81 17.65 -8.02 1.87
C LEU A 81 16.91 -9.18 2.52
N ASP A 82 17.43 -10.38 2.27
CA ASP A 82 17.00 -11.61 2.94
C ASP A 82 17.40 -11.56 4.43
N PRO A 83 16.78 -12.37 5.31
CA PRO A 83 16.99 -12.29 6.76
C PRO A 83 18.46 -12.36 7.19
N LYS A 84 19.23 -13.25 6.57
CA LYS A 84 20.68 -13.38 6.79
C LYS A 84 21.47 -12.13 6.39
N LYS A 85 21.13 -11.47 5.27
CA LYS A 85 21.79 -10.24 4.81
C LYS A 85 21.51 -9.06 5.74
N LEU A 86 20.31 -9.00 6.32
CA LEU A 86 19.97 -8.01 7.35
C LEU A 86 20.82 -8.24 8.61
N HIS A 87 20.90 -9.48 9.09
CA HIS A 87 21.74 -9.83 10.23
C HIS A 87 23.22 -9.47 10.00
N GLU A 88 23.83 -9.96 8.91
CA GLU A 88 25.22 -9.68 8.54
C GLU A 88 25.49 -8.18 8.36
N ARG A 89 24.52 -7.40 7.85
CA ARG A 89 24.67 -5.95 7.65
C ARG A 89 24.76 -5.19 8.97
N TYR A 90 23.81 -5.39 9.88
CA TYR A 90 23.67 -4.55 11.08
C TYR A 90 24.44 -5.10 12.30
N THR A 91 24.64 -6.42 12.42
CA THR A 91 25.44 -7.01 13.50
C THR A 91 26.93 -6.69 13.34
N ASN A 92 27.45 -6.55 12.12
CA ASN A 92 28.85 -6.17 11.88
C ASN A 92 29.17 -4.68 12.13
N MET A 93 28.17 -3.80 12.24
CA MET A 93 28.39 -2.38 12.55
C MET A 93 28.80 -2.18 14.02
N ARG A 94 29.65 -1.20 14.31
CA ARG A 94 29.90 -0.72 15.69
C ARG A 94 28.66 0.01 16.23
N PRO A 95 28.47 0.13 17.56
CA PRO A 95 27.30 0.80 18.14
C PRO A 95 27.05 2.23 17.62
N ALA A 96 28.10 3.03 17.42
CA ALA A 96 27.99 4.38 16.87
C ALA A 96 27.65 4.40 15.37
N GLU A 97 28.09 3.40 14.61
CA GLU A 97 27.79 3.23 13.18
C GLU A 97 26.32 2.79 13.00
N LEU A 98 25.87 1.84 13.82
CA LEU A 98 24.46 1.40 13.87
C LEU A 98 23.53 2.54 14.31
N ALA A 99 23.91 3.33 15.32
CA ALA A 99 23.13 4.50 15.74
C ALA A 99 23.02 5.55 14.62
N LYS A 100 24.10 5.79 13.85
CA LYS A 100 24.06 6.65 12.67
C LYS A 100 23.15 6.07 11.58
N ALA A 101 23.26 4.76 11.30
CA ALA A 101 22.42 4.08 10.32
C ALA A 101 20.92 4.18 10.70
N ASN A 102 20.56 3.90 11.96
CA ASN A 102 19.18 4.04 12.45
C ASN A 102 18.65 5.49 12.33
N ALA A 103 19.49 6.49 12.62
CA ALA A 103 19.11 7.89 12.42
C ALA A 103 18.85 8.21 10.94
N GLU A 104 19.63 7.63 10.02
CA GLU A 104 19.46 7.78 8.57
C GLU A 104 18.21 7.05 8.04
N LEU A 105 17.94 5.81 8.50
CA LEU A 105 16.73 5.05 8.17
C LEU A 105 15.46 5.78 8.62
N ALA A 106 15.40 6.20 9.90
CA ALA A 106 14.27 6.95 10.44
C ALA A 106 14.08 8.30 9.72
N ARG A 107 15.17 9.04 9.46
CA ARG A 107 15.13 10.30 8.70
C ARG A 107 14.61 10.11 7.28
N ASN A 108 15.02 9.05 6.59
CA ASN A 108 14.57 8.74 5.24
C ASN A 108 13.08 8.40 5.23
N TYR A 109 12.57 7.65 6.20
CA TYR A 109 11.12 7.42 6.36
C TYR A 109 10.34 8.72 6.61
N ILE A 110 10.77 9.53 7.59
CA ILE A 110 10.11 10.81 7.94
C ILE A 110 10.10 11.82 6.77
N ARG A 111 11.11 11.78 5.90
CA ARG A 111 11.22 12.64 4.72
C ARG A 111 10.60 12.06 3.45
N ASN A 112 9.78 11.01 3.52
CA ASN A 112 9.23 10.33 2.34
C ASN A 112 10.30 9.94 1.30
N TYR A 113 11.50 9.59 1.77
CA TYR A 113 12.69 9.26 0.97
C TYR A 113 13.16 10.37 -0.01
N GLN A 114 12.68 11.61 0.18
CA GLN A 114 13.06 12.75 -0.66
C GLN A 114 14.51 13.15 -0.40
N GLY A 115 15.36 12.98 -1.42
CA GLY A 115 16.80 13.18 -1.30
C GLY A 115 17.51 12.13 -0.43
N ALA A 116 16.92 10.95 -0.23
CA ALA A 116 17.61 9.82 0.38
C ALA A 116 18.83 9.43 -0.47
N ALA A 117 19.96 9.17 0.20
CA ALA A 117 21.20 8.77 -0.46
C ALA A 117 21.31 7.24 -0.54
N GLY A 118 21.74 6.71 -1.69
CA GLY A 118 21.93 5.26 -1.87
C GLY A 118 20.61 4.49 -2.03
N HIS A 119 20.63 3.22 -1.63
CA HIS A 119 19.50 2.30 -1.78
C HIS A 119 18.77 2.07 -0.46
N VAL A 120 17.44 2.19 -0.52
CA VAL A 120 16.54 1.93 0.60
C VAL A 120 16.47 0.42 0.91
N PRO A 121 16.70 -0.03 2.17
CA PRO A 121 16.69 -1.45 2.50
C PRO A 121 15.26 -2.00 2.66
N TYR A 122 14.85 -2.87 1.75
CA TYR A 122 13.59 -3.62 1.83
C TYR A 122 13.81 -5.02 2.40
N VAL A 123 12.93 -5.46 3.29
CA VAL A 123 12.91 -6.84 3.82
C VAL A 123 12.22 -7.77 2.82
N VAL A 124 12.84 -8.93 2.57
CA VAL A 124 12.20 -10.06 1.87
C VAL A 124 12.41 -11.35 2.64
N GLY A 125 11.58 -12.37 2.38
CA GLY A 125 11.66 -13.68 3.03
C GLY A 125 10.35 -14.09 3.68
N ARG A 126 10.44 -15.03 4.63
CA ARG A 126 9.29 -15.67 5.29
C ARG A 126 9.40 -15.56 6.80
N PHE A 127 8.31 -15.17 7.44
CA PHE A 127 8.29 -14.77 8.84
C PHE A 127 7.03 -15.30 9.54
N THR A 128 7.16 -15.94 10.71
CA THR A 128 5.99 -16.42 11.48
C THR A 128 5.66 -15.45 12.61
N ILE A 129 4.38 -15.08 12.76
CA ILE A 129 3.91 -14.22 13.86
C ILE A 129 4.10 -14.94 15.21
N MET A 130 4.98 -14.39 16.05
CA MET A 130 5.17 -14.81 17.45
C MET A 130 4.09 -14.20 18.37
N GLY A 131 3.63 -12.99 18.03
CA GLY A 131 2.58 -12.30 18.76
C GLY A 131 2.33 -10.90 18.20
N THR A 132 1.15 -10.37 18.47
CA THR A 132 0.70 -9.05 18.02
C THR A 132 0.38 -8.14 19.19
N ARG A 133 0.45 -6.82 18.96
CA ARG A 133 -0.11 -5.81 19.86
C ARG A 133 -0.70 -4.64 19.10
N ASP A 134 -1.64 -3.97 19.77
CA ASP A 134 -2.19 -2.69 19.36
C ASP A 134 -1.12 -1.60 19.43
N LEU A 135 -1.28 -0.57 18.59
CA LEU A 135 -0.54 0.69 18.64
C LEU A 135 -1.46 1.78 19.19
N GLY A 136 -1.02 2.49 20.23
CA GLY A 136 -1.76 3.60 20.84
C GLY A 136 -1.03 4.93 20.72
N SER A 137 -1.63 6.01 21.21
CA SER A 137 -1.03 7.37 21.19
C SER A 137 0.30 7.49 21.95
N SER A 138 0.59 6.56 22.86
CA SER A 138 1.88 6.41 23.55
C SER A 138 2.98 5.75 22.71
N ASP A 139 2.64 5.10 21.60
CA ASP A 139 3.57 4.43 20.69
C ASP A 139 4.01 5.35 19.54
N LEU A 140 5.14 5.02 18.91
CA LEU A 140 5.73 5.83 17.84
C LEU A 140 4.80 5.96 16.63
N PHE A 141 4.03 4.90 16.34
CA PHE A 141 2.88 4.94 15.45
C PHE A 141 1.63 5.04 16.34
N THR A 142 0.77 6.03 16.11
CA THR A 142 -0.32 6.39 17.05
C THR A 142 -1.60 5.55 16.90
N SER A 143 -1.69 4.75 15.83
CA SER A 143 -2.80 3.83 15.54
C SER A 143 -2.32 2.66 14.67
N GLY A 144 -3.03 1.54 14.74
CA GLY A 144 -2.78 0.32 13.97
C GLY A 144 -2.43 -0.89 14.85
N MET A 145 -1.71 -1.85 14.28
CA MET A 145 -1.08 -2.96 15.02
C MET A 145 0.39 -3.13 14.64
N VAL A 146 1.15 -3.84 15.47
CA VAL A 146 2.49 -4.35 15.14
C VAL A 146 2.61 -5.83 15.49
N ALA A 147 3.13 -6.63 14.56
CA ALA A 147 3.42 -8.04 14.74
C ALA A 147 4.91 -8.24 15.04
N LEU A 148 5.22 -8.92 16.15
CA LEU A 148 6.54 -9.52 16.35
C LEU A 148 6.59 -10.83 15.59
N THR A 149 7.63 -11.00 14.78
CA THR A 149 7.81 -12.16 13.90
C THR A 149 9.21 -12.76 14.02
N ASP A 150 9.29 -14.07 13.81
CA ASP A 150 10.51 -14.88 13.75
C ASP A 150 10.80 -15.24 12.28
N ALA A 151 12.04 -15.07 11.81
CA ALA A 151 12.38 -15.36 10.42
C ALA A 151 12.55 -16.87 10.19
N VAL A 152 11.64 -17.48 9.42
CA VAL A 152 11.55 -18.94 9.21
C VAL A 152 12.85 -19.53 8.67
N ASP A 153 13.52 -18.79 7.79
CA ASP A 153 14.76 -19.21 7.14
C ASP A 153 16.03 -18.76 7.91
N TYR A 154 15.91 -17.98 9.01
CA TYR A 154 17.05 -17.47 9.78
C TYR A 154 16.66 -16.93 11.19
N GLY A 155 16.37 -17.80 12.16
CA GLY A 155 15.86 -17.43 13.51
C GLY A 155 16.78 -16.60 14.44
N GLU A 156 17.91 -16.09 13.93
CA GLU A 156 18.67 -15.01 14.59
C GLU A 156 18.14 -13.61 14.23
N LEU A 157 17.23 -13.51 13.25
CA LEU A 157 16.51 -12.27 12.92
C LEU A 157 15.06 -12.32 13.41
N LEU A 158 14.73 -11.40 14.32
CA LEU A 158 13.36 -11.03 14.62
C LEU A 158 12.96 -9.78 13.83
N MET A 159 11.69 -9.67 13.46
CA MET A 159 11.14 -8.48 12.80
C MET A 159 9.86 -7.99 13.49
N GLU A 160 9.81 -6.69 13.76
CA GLU A 160 8.58 -5.96 14.07
C GLU A 160 7.97 -5.48 12.75
N HIS A 161 6.93 -6.16 12.25
CA HIS A 161 6.20 -5.69 11.07
C HIS A 161 5.05 -4.79 11.50
N VAL A 162 5.12 -3.53 11.11
CA VAL A 162 4.14 -2.50 11.50
C VAL A 162 3.02 -2.46 10.47
N TYR A 163 1.77 -2.47 10.96
CA TYR A 163 0.55 -2.33 10.19
C TYR A 163 -0.20 -1.05 10.60
N PRO A 164 0.23 0.16 10.12
CA PRO A 164 -0.49 1.40 10.40
C PRO A 164 -1.83 1.42 9.67
N ALA A 165 -2.90 1.67 10.40
CA ALA A 165 -4.26 1.80 9.90
C ALA A 165 -5.12 2.61 10.89
N ASP A 166 -6.31 3.02 10.47
CA ASP A 166 -7.28 3.65 11.35
C ASP A 166 -7.74 2.71 12.50
N ALA A 167 -8.17 3.31 13.61
CA ALA A 167 -8.63 2.62 14.81
C ALA A 167 -9.83 1.68 14.56
N GLN A 168 -10.70 1.97 13.58
CA GLN A 168 -11.81 1.08 13.21
C GLN A 168 -11.34 -0.24 12.57
N ALA A 169 -10.14 -0.29 11.99
CA ALA A 169 -9.57 -1.50 11.41
C ALA A 169 -8.92 -2.43 12.44
N VAL A 170 -8.53 -1.92 13.62
CA VAL A 170 -7.78 -2.67 14.65
C VAL A 170 -8.49 -3.95 15.13
N PRO A 171 -9.82 -3.99 15.36
CA PRO A 171 -10.51 -5.23 15.72
C PRO A 171 -10.35 -6.34 14.66
N LEU A 172 -10.48 -6.00 13.38
CA LEU A 172 -10.31 -6.96 12.29
C LEU A 172 -8.85 -7.39 12.12
N MET A 173 -7.89 -6.49 12.36
CA MET A 173 -6.47 -6.83 12.38
C MET A 173 -6.12 -7.82 13.50
N LYS A 174 -6.77 -7.77 14.66
CA LYS A 174 -6.59 -8.76 15.74
C LYS A 174 -7.01 -10.17 15.34
N GLU A 175 -8.13 -10.30 14.65
CA GLU A 175 -8.67 -11.59 14.20
C GLU A 175 -7.84 -12.19 13.05
N THR A 176 -7.22 -11.34 12.23
CA THR A 176 -6.45 -11.77 11.04
C THR A 176 -4.97 -11.98 11.33
N LEU A 177 -4.31 -11.11 12.11
CA LEU A 177 -2.88 -11.22 12.46
C LEU A 177 -2.67 -12.16 13.67
N ALA A 178 -3.09 -13.41 13.50
CA ALA A 178 -3.01 -14.45 14.52
C ALA A 178 -1.56 -14.95 14.77
N THR A 179 -1.29 -15.40 16.00
CA THR A 179 -0.03 -16.09 16.32
C THR A 179 0.07 -17.42 15.55
N GLY A 180 1.24 -17.71 14.97
CA GLY A 180 1.47 -18.87 14.11
C GLY A 180 1.19 -18.64 12.61
N LEU A 181 0.65 -17.49 12.22
CA LEU A 181 0.47 -17.11 10.81
C LEU A 181 1.83 -16.87 10.12
N GLU A 182 2.00 -17.31 8.88
CA GLU A 182 3.17 -16.94 8.06
C GLU A 182 2.87 -15.68 7.23
N ILE A 183 3.85 -14.77 7.23
CA ILE A 183 3.91 -13.57 6.40
C ILE A 183 5.06 -13.78 5.42
N LYS A 184 4.76 -13.74 4.13
CA LYS A 184 5.72 -13.78 3.05
C LYS A 184 5.91 -12.37 2.50
N LEU A 185 7.15 -11.93 2.37
CA LEU A 185 7.50 -10.61 1.82
C LEU A 185 8.22 -10.81 0.48
N GLU A 186 7.53 -10.55 -0.63
CA GLU A 186 8.08 -10.67 -1.97
C GLU A 186 8.52 -9.33 -2.56
N ARG A 187 9.70 -9.33 -3.20
CA ARG A 187 10.28 -8.19 -3.94
C ARG A 187 9.32 -7.52 -4.94
N SER A 188 8.40 -8.30 -5.52
CA SER A 188 7.45 -7.86 -6.55
C SER A 188 6.18 -7.21 -5.98
N HIS A 189 5.81 -7.49 -4.73
CA HIS A 189 4.47 -7.17 -4.20
C HIS A 189 4.49 -6.47 -2.84
N ASP A 190 5.53 -6.66 -2.00
CA ASP A 190 5.54 -6.24 -0.60
C ASP A 190 6.77 -5.41 -0.26
N LEU A 191 6.74 -4.13 -0.62
CA LEU A 191 7.81 -3.17 -0.31
C LEU A 191 7.76 -2.74 1.17
N SER A 192 8.22 -3.65 2.04
CA SER A 192 8.39 -3.44 3.48
C SER A 192 9.80 -2.92 3.76
N VAL A 193 9.94 -1.64 4.14
CA VAL A 193 11.24 -0.99 4.37
C VAL A 193 11.68 -1.10 5.82
N VAL A 194 12.97 -1.34 6.06
CA VAL A 194 13.58 -1.27 7.40
C VAL A 194 13.72 0.19 7.82
N VAL A 195 13.08 0.56 8.93
CA VAL A 195 13.17 1.92 9.52
C VAL A 195 14.07 1.99 10.76
N HIS A 196 14.37 0.84 11.38
CA HIS A 196 15.22 0.72 12.55
C HIS A 196 15.81 -0.70 12.67
N ALA A 197 17.01 -0.84 13.26
CA ALA A 197 17.64 -2.12 13.57
C ALA A 197 18.33 -2.09 14.96
N GLU A 198 18.03 -3.05 15.83
CA GLU A 198 18.58 -3.18 17.18
C GLU A 198 19.26 -4.54 17.38
N ARG A 199 20.47 -4.52 17.95
CA ARG A 199 21.16 -5.74 18.39
C ARG A 199 20.69 -6.10 19.79
N LEU A 200 20.09 -7.26 19.93
CA LEU A 200 19.56 -7.77 21.19
C LEU A 200 20.69 -8.31 22.10
N ALA A 201 20.41 -8.37 23.39
CA ALA A 201 21.36 -8.86 24.41
C ALA A 201 21.70 -10.36 24.27
N ASP A 202 20.92 -11.11 23.49
CA ASP A 202 21.14 -12.51 23.11
C ASP A 202 21.81 -12.66 21.72
N SER A 203 22.45 -11.59 21.23
CA SER A 203 23.14 -11.44 19.94
C SER A 203 22.27 -11.49 18.68
N ARG A 204 20.98 -11.79 18.79
CA ARG A 204 20.01 -11.67 17.67
C ARG A 204 19.85 -10.21 17.21
N LEU A 205 19.34 -10.02 15.99
CA LEU A 205 18.94 -8.71 15.49
C LEU A 205 17.42 -8.58 15.49
N LEU A 206 16.91 -7.42 15.94
CA LEU A 206 15.51 -7.02 15.81
C LEU A 206 15.43 -5.88 14.79
N VAL A 207 14.71 -6.07 13.69
CA VAL A 207 14.46 -5.00 12.70
C VAL A 207 13.01 -4.53 12.77
N THR A 208 12.78 -3.22 12.69
CA THR A 208 11.43 -2.66 12.55
C THR A 208 11.17 -2.34 11.09
N ALA A 209 10.11 -2.90 10.52
CA ALA A 209 9.77 -2.82 9.10
C ALA A 209 8.35 -2.26 8.86
N VAL A 210 8.20 -1.42 7.84
CA VAL A 210 6.94 -0.73 7.52
C VAL A 210 6.59 -0.88 6.03
N PRO A 211 5.36 -1.25 5.64
CA PRO A 211 4.96 -1.36 4.23
C PRO A 211 4.71 0.02 3.60
N LEU A 212 5.47 0.37 2.56
CA LEU A 212 5.35 1.68 1.88
C LEU A 212 4.13 1.80 0.95
N LEU A 213 3.55 0.67 0.55
CA LEU A 213 2.45 0.61 -0.42
C LEU A 213 1.06 0.79 0.21
N TYR A 214 0.98 0.74 1.55
CA TYR A 214 -0.24 0.77 2.38
C TYR A 214 -1.43 0.11 1.67
N GLY A 215 -1.27 -1.16 1.34
CA GLY A 215 -2.26 -1.95 0.61
C GLY A 215 -3.37 -2.47 1.52
N SER A 216 -4.35 -3.12 0.91
CA SER A 216 -5.27 -3.98 1.65
C SER A 216 -4.63 -5.35 1.88
N TYR A 217 -4.98 -6.02 2.98
CA TYR A 217 -4.51 -7.36 3.31
C TYR A 217 -5.69 -8.28 3.65
N THR A 218 -5.55 -9.55 3.28
CA THR A 218 -6.50 -10.62 3.59
C THR A 218 -5.73 -11.85 4.07
N VAL A 219 -6.33 -12.69 4.89
CA VAL A 219 -5.77 -14.02 5.22
C VAL A 219 -6.37 -15.04 4.26
N THR A 220 -5.59 -16.01 3.79
CA THR A 220 -6.00 -17.00 2.78
C THR A 220 -7.25 -17.82 3.14
N GLN A 221 -7.54 -18.00 4.44
CA GLN A 221 -8.77 -18.65 4.95
C GLN A 221 -9.52 -17.80 6.00
N GLY A 222 -9.14 -16.53 6.16
CA GLY A 222 -9.74 -15.64 7.17
C GLY A 222 -10.99 -14.92 6.66
N ARG A 223 -11.79 -14.38 7.60
CA ARG A 223 -12.88 -13.46 7.26
C ARG A 223 -12.41 -12.01 7.28
N GLY A 224 -12.71 -11.28 6.22
CA GLY A 224 -12.51 -9.85 6.12
C GLY A 224 -11.15 -9.43 5.57
N MET A 225 -11.12 -8.19 5.07
CA MET A 225 -9.96 -7.52 4.49
C MET A 225 -9.80 -6.17 5.20
N PHE A 226 -8.60 -5.86 5.70
CA PHE A 226 -8.28 -4.56 6.27
C PHE A 226 -7.44 -3.74 5.28
N SER A 227 -7.60 -2.42 5.26
CA SER A 227 -6.69 -1.51 4.55
C SER A 227 -5.68 -0.94 5.53
N LEU A 228 -4.42 -0.86 5.11
CA LEU A 228 -3.46 0.02 5.74
C LEU A 228 -3.63 1.45 5.25
N GLU A 229 -3.20 2.40 6.06
CA GLU A 229 -3.13 3.82 5.73
C GLU A 229 -1.81 4.40 6.25
N PRO A 230 -1.18 5.37 5.57
CA PRO A 230 0.02 6.00 6.08
C PRO A 230 -0.28 6.73 7.40
N PRO A 231 0.59 6.61 8.42
CA PRO A 231 0.37 7.25 9.71
C PRO A 231 0.47 8.78 9.57
N LEU A 232 -0.59 9.50 9.96
CA LEU A 232 -0.68 10.96 9.84
C LEU A 232 0.40 11.69 10.65
N GLU A 233 0.75 11.16 11.83
CA GLU A 233 1.76 11.71 12.74
C GLU A 233 2.57 10.58 13.38
N LEU A 234 3.82 10.88 13.78
CA LEU A 234 4.71 9.94 14.46
C LEU A 234 5.14 10.49 15.82
N ASN A 235 4.90 9.72 16.88
CA ASN A 235 5.33 10.08 18.23
C ASN A 235 6.80 9.68 18.44
N MET A 236 7.72 10.46 17.87
CA MET A 236 9.17 10.24 17.96
C MET A 236 9.71 10.22 19.41
N ALA A 237 8.93 10.63 20.41
CA ALA A 237 9.30 10.56 21.83
C ALA A 237 9.06 9.18 22.47
N ALA A 238 8.27 8.29 21.85
CA ALA A 238 8.05 6.92 22.32
C ALA A 238 9.28 6.01 22.12
N GLY A 239 10.12 6.37 21.14
CA GLY A 239 11.37 5.70 20.79
C GLY A 239 11.20 4.28 20.23
N TRP A 240 12.22 3.81 19.53
CA TRP A 240 12.37 2.42 19.13
C TRP A 240 12.87 1.56 20.32
N PRO A 241 12.75 0.22 20.29
CA PRO A 241 11.91 -0.58 19.38
C PRO A 241 10.42 -0.45 19.79
N LEU A 242 9.49 -1.08 19.06
CA LEU A 242 8.07 -1.07 19.44
C LEU A 242 7.76 -2.10 20.53
N PHE A 243 8.26 -3.32 20.43
CA PHE A 243 8.24 -4.34 21.47
C PHE A 243 9.41 -4.11 22.43
N LYS A 244 9.17 -3.33 23.49
CA LYS A 244 10.12 -3.18 24.60
C LYS A 244 10.47 -4.56 25.20
N ASN A 245 11.69 -4.72 25.71
CA ASN A 245 12.32 -6.03 26.00
C ASN A 245 11.42 -7.04 26.75
N ASP A 246 10.69 -6.62 27.77
CA ASP A 246 9.83 -7.52 28.56
C ASP A 246 8.58 -7.96 27.81
N MET A 247 7.99 -7.08 26.98
CA MET A 247 6.88 -7.44 26.09
C MET A 247 7.33 -8.41 25.01
N ARG A 248 8.53 -8.22 24.46
CA ARG A 248 9.12 -9.13 23.48
C ARG A 248 9.33 -10.52 24.09
N ARG A 249 10.01 -10.61 25.24
CA ARG A 249 10.20 -11.86 25.99
C ARG A 249 8.89 -12.56 26.33
N ALA A 250 7.86 -11.81 26.74
CA ALA A 250 6.53 -12.37 27.00
C ALA A 250 5.86 -12.93 25.74
N ALA A 251 6.04 -12.31 24.58
CA ALA A 251 5.58 -12.85 23.29
C ALA A 251 6.37 -14.10 22.87
N GLU A 252 7.70 -14.10 23.03
CA GLU A 252 8.58 -15.25 22.76
C GLU A 252 8.18 -16.48 23.60
N VAL A 253 7.93 -16.31 24.90
CA VAL A 253 7.46 -17.39 25.80
C VAL A 253 6.05 -17.88 25.42
N ARG A 254 5.13 -16.98 25.06
CA ARG A 254 3.80 -17.36 24.56
C ARG A 254 3.92 -18.20 23.30
N TYR A 255 4.74 -17.76 22.33
CA TYR A 255 4.97 -18.47 21.07
C TYR A 255 5.61 -19.84 21.28
N ALA A 256 6.58 -19.97 22.19
CA ALA A 256 7.14 -21.28 22.57
C ALA A 256 6.02 -22.22 23.08
N SER A 257 5.20 -21.76 24.03
CA SER A 257 4.07 -22.54 24.56
C SER A 257 2.96 -22.81 23.54
N TYR A 258 2.85 -22.00 22.49
CA TYR A 258 1.96 -22.22 21.35
C TYR A 258 2.51 -23.35 20.47
N ARG A 259 3.80 -23.29 20.08
CA ARG A 259 4.45 -24.36 19.30
C ARG A 259 4.39 -25.71 20.02
N GLU A 260 4.55 -25.75 21.33
CA GLU A 260 4.43 -26.99 22.13
C GLU A 260 3.02 -27.60 22.07
N LYS A 261 1.96 -26.78 21.99
CA LYS A 261 0.55 -27.22 21.94
C LYS A 261 0.06 -27.48 20.52
N SER A 262 0.63 -26.79 19.53
CA SER A 262 0.30 -26.88 18.11
C SER A 262 1.19 -27.85 17.34
N ALA A 263 2.28 -28.34 17.94
CA ALA A 263 3.01 -29.48 17.41
C ALA A 263 2.08 -30.69 17.30
N PRO A 264 2.05 -31.42 16.16
CA PRO A 264 1.32 -32.67 16.09
C PRO A 264 1.85 -33.64 17.14
N ASN A 265 0.98 -34.48 17.70
CA ASN A 265 1.30 -35.43 18.79
C ASN A 265 2.27 -36.55 18.34
N GLY A 266 3.52 -36.19 18.07
CA GLY A 266 4.62 -37.05 17.62
C GLY A 266 5.18 -37.95 18.70
N ARG A 267 4.32 -38.56 19.52
CA ARG A 267 4.72 -39.54 20.55
C ARG A 267 4.67 -40.99 20.03
N GLY A 268 4.90 -41.16 18.73
CA GLY A 268 5.31 -42.44 18.15
C GLY A 268 6.80 -42.65 18.41
N VAL A 269 7.14 -43.62 19.24
CA VAL A 269 8.55 -44.04 19.44
C VAL A 269 9.09 -44.54 18.10
N PRO A 270 10.27 -44.08 17.64
CA PRO A 270 10.80 -44.47 16.34
C PRO A 270 11.12 -45.96 16.29
N ILE A 271 10.36 -46.72 15.49
CA ILE A 271 10.68 -48.11 15.14
C ILE A 271 11.82 -48.07 14.10
N PRO A 272 12.99 -48.67 14.37
CA PRO A 272 14.08 -48.70 13.41
C PRO A 272 13.69 -49.43 12.12
N GLY A 273 13.86 -48.77 10.96
CA GLY A 273 13.68 -49.39 9.64
C GLY A 273 12.74 -48.67 8.66
N LEU A 274 11.94 -47.70 9.14
CA LEU A 274 11.06 -46.89 8.28
C LEU A 274 11.58 -45.45 8.19
N ALA A 275 11.85 -44.97 6.98
CA ALA A 275 12.25 -43.59 6.75
C ALA A 275 11.06 -42.64 7.00
N PRO A 276 11.24 -41.54 7.76
CA PRO A 276 10.17 -40.58 7.98
C PRO A 276 9.82 -39.85 6.68
N PRO A 277 8.53 -39.74 6.30
CA PRO A 277 8.14 -38.93 5.15
C PRO A 277 8.42 -37.45 5.46
N ALA A 278 9.05 -36.75 4.52
CA ALA A 278 9.39 -35.33 4.62
C ALA A 278 8.15 -34.43 4.46
N VAL A 279 7.26 -34.45 5.46
CA VAL A 279 6.07 -33.59 5.51
C VAL A 279 6.45 -32.25 6.14
N SER A 280 6.93 -31.33 5.30
CA SER A 280 6.90 -29.91 5.63
C SER A 280 5.44 -29.47 5.73
N LEU A 281 4.94 -29.30 6.95
CA LEU A 281 3.63 -28.69 7.21
C LEU A 281 3.72 -27.19 6.90
N ALA A 282 3.48 -26.83 5.64
CA ALA A 282 3.21 -25.44 5.29
C ALA A 282 2.01 -24.94 6.11
N PRO A 283 2.10 -23.75 6.75
CA PRO A 283 0.99 -23.21 7.52
C PRO A 283 -0.19 -22.95 6.60
N ALA A 284 -1.37 -23.44 6.99
CA ALA A 284 -2.56 -23.39 6.14
C ALA A 284 -3.07 -21.96 5.86
N ASN A 285 -2.63 -20.99 6.67
CA ASN A 285 -3.00 -19.59 6.61
C ASN A 285 -1.77 -18.71 6.36
N GLU A 286 -1.86 -17.84 5.36
CA GLU A 286 -0.85 -16.85 4.98
C GLU A 286 -1.53 -15.48 4.89
N LEU A 287 -0.82 -14.40 5.26
CA LEU A 287 -1.28 -13.03 5.05
C LEU A 287 -0.89 -12.56 3.64
N VAL A 288 -1.87 -12.27 2.79
CA VAL A 288 -1.66 -11.90 1.39
C VAL A 288 -2.15 -10.47 1.13
N ARG A 289 -1.32 -9.68 0.46
CA ARG A 289 -1.66 -8.32 0.03
C ARG A 289 -2.63 -8.34 -1.16
N VAL A 290 -3.72 -7.60 -1.06
CA VAL A 290 -4.72 -7.43 -2.12
C VAL A 290 -4.50 -6.08 -2.81
N GLU A 291 -4.08 -6.11 -4.06
CA GLU A 291 -3.99 -4.90 -4.89
C GLU A 291 -5.36 -4.55 -5.50
N PRO A 292 -5.91 -3.35 -5.27
CA PRO A 292 -7.05 -2.88 -6.04
C PRO A 292 -6.60 -2.55 -7.47
N ALA A 293 -7.29 -3.11 -8.47
CA ALA A 293 -6.95 -2.90 -9.87
C ALA A 293 -6.97 -1.40 -10.23
N MET A 294 -5.89 -0.91 -10.87
CA MET A 294 -5.84 0.46 -11.37
C MET A 294 -6.97 0.71 -12.37
N ARG A 295 -7.69 1.82 -12.17
CA ARG A 295 -8.59 2.33 -13.22
C ARG A 295 -7.73 2.80 -14.39
N VAL A 296 -7.92 2.20 -15.56
CA VAL A 296 -7.46 2.79 -16.83
C VAL A 296 -8.23 4.09 -17.02
N GLU A 297 -7.53 5.23 -17.02
CA GLU A 297 -8.15 6.50 -17.39
C GLU A 297 -8.57 6.42 -18.86
N THR A 298 -9.86 6.62 -19.11
CA THR A 298 -10.41 6.62 -20.48
C THR A 298 -9.84 7.80 -21.24
N PRO A 299 -9.23 7.61 -22.43
CA PRO A 299 -8.76 8.72 -23.25
C PRO A 299 -9.89 9.72 -23.52
N THR A 300 -9.67 10.98 -23.16
CA THR A 300 -10.63 12.06 -23.41
C THR A 300 -10.81 12.25 -24.91
N VAL A 301 -11.92 11.73 -25.45
CA VAL A 301 -12.29 11.94 -26.85
C VAL A 301 -12.50 13.45 -27.07
N PRO A 302 -11.82 14.10 -28.02
CA PRO A 302 -12.03 15.51 -28.31
C PRO A 302 -13.47 15.71 -28.80
N VAL A 303 -14.22 16.58 -28.12
CA VAL A 303 -15.59 16.91 -28.49
C VAL A 303 -15.60 17.58 -29.86
N ALA A 304 -16.32 16.99 -30.82
CA ALA A 304 -16.48 17.56 -32.14
C ALA A 304 -17.38 18.81 -32.08
N THR A 305 -16.81 19.98 -32.41
CA THR A 305 -17.55 21.24 -32.50
C THR A 305 -18.62 21.17 -33.60
N PRO A 306 -19.89 21.51 -33.33
CA PRO A 306 -20.92 21.56 -34.36
C PRO A 306 -20.64 22.69 -35.37
N ALA A 307 -20.88 22.42 -36.66
CA ALA A 307 -20.54 23.35 -37.74
C ALA A 307 -21.59 24.47 -37.92
N PRO A 308 -21.19 25.75 -38.10
CA PRO A 308 -22.08 26.83 -38.53
C PRO A 308 -22.36 26.80 -40.04
N SER A 309 -23.48 27.41 -40.45
CA SER A 309 -23.98 27.35 -41.83
C SER A 309 -23.31 28.34 -42.80
N ILE A 310 -22.94 27.80 -43.97
CA ILE A 310 -22.86 28.38 -45.33
C ILE A 310 -23.03 29.91 -45.48
N ALA A 311 -22.04 30.56 -46.09
CA ALA A 311 -22.23 31.77 -46.90
C ALA A 311 -21.24 31.83 -48.10
N ALA A 312 -21.79 32.05 -49.30
CA ALA A 312 -21.21 32.44 -50.61
C ALA A 312 -19.70 32.24 -50.96
N SER A 313 -19.46 31.56 -52.11
CA SER A 313 -18.18 31.50 -52.84
C SER A 313 -17.92 32.75 -53.71
N PRO A 314 -16.66 32.99 -54.15
CA PRO A 314 -16.23 32.54 -55.50
C PRO A 314 -14.80 31.89 -55.50
N VAL A 315 -14.39 30.92 -56.34
CA VAL A 315 -14.39 30.78 -57.83
C VAL A 315 -13.46 31.83 -58.48
N LYS A 316 -12.31 31.57 -59.15
CA LYS A 316 -11.52 30.41 -59.70
C LYS A 316 -10.01 30.69 -59.46
N GLY A 317 -9.01 29.82 -59.72
CA GLY A 317 -9.00 28.41 -60.15
C GLY A 317 -7.75 28.04 -60.99
N GLY A 318 -6.97 27.03 -60.57
CA GLY A 318 -5.79 26.47 -61.29
C GLY A 318 -4.44 27.15 -60.99
N LYS A 319 -3.27 26.55 -61.27
CA LYS A 319 -2.95 25.15 -61.69
C LYS A 319 -1.43 24.88 -61.56
N VAL A 320 -1.02 23.60 -61.38
CA VAL A 320 0.30 23.00 -61.74
C VAL A 320 1.60 23.40 -60.97
N ALA A 321 1.96 22.55 -59.99
CA ALA A 321 3.21 21.75 -59.85
C ALA A 321 4.67 22.33 -59.80
N LYS A 322 5.52 21.50 -59.14
CA LYS A 322 7.00 21.28 -59.28
C LYS A 322 8.04 22.28 -58.71
N ASN A 323 8.56 21.91 -57.53
CA ASN A 323 9.95 21.41 -57.30
C ASN A 323 11.17 22.39 -57.29
N VAL A 324 12.29 21.89 -56.74
CA VAL A 324 13.70 22.35 -56.84
C VAL A 324 14.22 23.41 -55.83
N LYS A 325 14.76 22.89 -54.71
CA LYS A 325 16.16 23.04 -54.24
C LYS A 325 16.89 24.41 -54.36
N GLY A 326 17.36 24.94 -53.23
CA GLY A 326 18.43 25.95 -53.18
C GLY A 326 18.92 26.30 -51.76
N SER A 327 20.20 26.05 -51.46
CA SER A 327 20.94 26.56 -50.27
C SER A 327 21.92 27.66 -50.75
N PRO A 328 22.41 28.60 -49.90
CA PRO A 328 23.43 28.25 -48.89
C PRO A 328 23.42 29.06 -47.57
N THR A 329 24.29 28.63 -46.65
CA THR A 329 24.82 29.29 -45.43
C THR A 329 25.74 30.49 -45.77
N PRO A 330 26.26 31.35 -44.83
CA PRO A 330 26.79 30.98 -43.49
C PRO A 330 26.66 31.95 -42.27
N ALA A 331 26.85 31.34 -41.09
CA ALA A 331 27.54 31.81 -39.87
C ALA A 331 27.17 33.15 -39.16
N ALA A 332 26.71 33.03 -37.91
CA ALA A 332 27.27 33.77 -36.74
C ALA A 332 26.84 33.14 -35.39
N SER A 333 27.70 33.30 -34.37
CA SER A 333 27.52 33.03 -32.92
C SER A 333 28.55 33.92 -32.18
N PRO A 334 28.56 34.08 -30.83
CA PRO A 334 27.60 33.68 -29.78
C PRO A 334 27.21 34.81 -28.79
N LYS A 335 26.19 34.60 -27.93
CA LYS A 335 26.23 34.73 -26.44
C LYS A 335 24.82 34.65 -25.79
N PRO A 336 24.72 34.22 -24.51
CA PRO A 336 23.48 34.29 -23.74
C PRO A 336 23.27 35.65 -23.07
N SER A 337 22.03 35.97 -22.69
CA SER A 337 21.67 37.16 -21.89
C SER A 337 21.01 36.76 -20.56
N ALA A 338 21.04 37.67 -19.59
CA ALA A 338 20.85 37.38 -18.17
C ALA A 338 19.42 37.61 -17.64
N ALA A 339 19.18 36.99 -16.47
CA ALA A 339 18.44 37.47 -15.29
C ALA A 339 17.23 38.43 -15.44
N ILE A 340 16.17 38.10 -14.72
CA ILE A 340 15.19 39.06 -14.16
C ILE A 340 15.13 38.81 -12.64
N ALA A 341 14.98 39.86 -11.83
CA ALA A 341 14.86 39.79 -10.39
C ALA A 341 13.67 40.61 -9.87
N ALA A 342 13.06 40.10 -8.77
CA ALA A 342 12.29 40.77 -7.72
C ALA A 342 11.39 41.99 -8.03
N ALA A 343 10.12 41.91 -7.60
CA ALA A 343 9.45 43.00 -6.87
C ALA A 343 8.25 42.52 -6.04
N SER A 344 8.04 43.13 -4.87
CA SER A 344 6.77 43.16 -4.12
C SER A 344 6.74 44.41 -3.22
N PRO A 345 5.63 45.14 -3.17
CA PRO A 345 5.05 45.64 -1.91
C PRO A 345 3.52 45.41 -1.87
N ALA A 346 2.89 44.92 -0.79
CA ALA A 346 2.68 45.46 0.57
C ALA A 346 1.32 46.19 0.74
N GLY A 347 0.59 45.89 1.83
CA GLY A 347 -0.72 46.49 2.23
C GLY A 347 -0.58 47.77 3.08
N PRO A 348 -1.61 48.26 3.81
CA PRO A 348 -2.45 47.53 4.79
C PRO A 348 -3.98 47.84 4.62
N ALA A 349 -4.95 47.85 5.57
CA ALA A 349 -5.01 47.72 7.05
C ALA A 349 -6.43 47.33 7.61
N ALA A 350 -6.46 46.84 8.86
CA ALA A 350 -7.41 47.06 10.01
C ALA A 350 -8.97 47.08 9.88
N ALA A 351 -9.79 46.75 10.91
CA ALA A 351 -9.64 45.91 12.12
C ALA A 351 -10.96 45.77 12.98
N THR A 352 -11.33 44.54 13.40
CA THR A 352 -11.95 44.14 14.74
C THR A 352 -13.32 44.71 15.23
N PRO A 353 -13.96 44.25 16.36
CA PRO A 353 -13.97 42.96 17.12
C PRO A 353 -15.41 42.46 17.59
N VAL A 354 -15.46 41.47 18.52
CA VAL A 354 -16.60 41.09 19.45
C VAL A 354 -17.70 40.16 18.83
N ALA A 355 -18.33 39.15 19.48
CA ALA A 355 -18.43 38.69 20.90
C ALA A 355 -18.46 37.14 21.07
N VAL A 356 -18.59 36.64 22.31
CA VAL A 356 -18.76 35.22 22.71
C VAL A 356 -20.04 35.02 23.53
N ALA A 357 -20.71 33.87 23.40
CA ALA A 357 -21.71 33.36 24.36
C ALA A 357 -21.79 31.82 24.34
N SER A 358 -22.31 31.19 25.40
CA SER A 358 -22.47 29.73 25.51
C SER A 358 -23.72 29.36 26.33
N ALA A 359 -24.35 28.22 26.04
CA ALA A 359 -25.38 27.62 26.88
C ALA A 359 -25.44 26.08 26.71
N LEU A 360 -25.78 25.39 27.80
CA LEU A 360 -26.13 23.96 27.89
C LEU A 360 -27.62 23.85 28.32
N PRO A 361 -28.10 22.72 28.85
CA PRO A 361 -28.52 21.52 28.13
C PRO A 361 -30.03 21.25 28.30
N VAL A 362 -30.53 20.12 27.78
CA VAL A 362 -31.87 19.59 28.13
C VAL A 362 -31.79 18.10 28.51
N THR A 363 -32.65 17.70 29.45
CA THR A 363 -32.64 16.38 30.10
C THR A 363 -34.07 15.85 30.32
N ALA A 364 -34.19 14.53 30.52
CA ALA A 364 -35.43 13.77 30.75
C ALA A 364 -36.32 13.60 29.49
N SER A 365 -37.17 12.57 29.39
CA SER A 365 -37.59 11.61 30.41
C SER A 365 -37.58 10.13 29.95
N SER A 366 -37.52 9.22 30.92
CA SER A 366 -37.91 7.81 30.79
C SER A 366 -39.38 7.63 31.20
N PRO A 367 -40.03 6.53 30.82
CA PRO A 367 -40.42 5.58 31.87
C PRO A 367 -40.11 4.11 31.52
N ALA A 368 -40.13 3.23 32.53
CA ALA A 368 -39.96 1.78 32.38
C ALA A 368 -41.00 1.01 33.20
N ALA A 369 -41.71 0.08 32.56
CA ALA A 369 -42.59 -0.96 33.14
C ALA A 369 -43.08 -1.89 32.00
N ALA A 370 -43.43 -3.16 32.21
CA ALA A 370 -43.05 -4.13 33.24
C ALA A 370 -43.39 -5.57 32.76
N VAL A 371 -42.87 -6.57 33.49
CA VAL A 371 -43.12 -8.03 33.46
C VAL A 371 -44.17 -8.62 32.50
N ALA A 372 -43.76 -9.66 31.76
CA ALA A 372 -44.55 -10.89 31.56
C ALA A 372 -43.61 -12.08 31.27
N ALA A 373 -43.83 -13.23 31.91
CA ALA A 373 -43.11 -14.47 31.64
C ALA A 373 -44.08 -15.66 31.67
N VAL A 374 -43.97 -16.58 30.71
CA VAL A 374 -44.68 -17.86 30.70
C VAL A 374 -43.74 -18.94 30.15
N SER A 375 -43.74 -20.13 30.76
CA SER A 375 -42.86 -21.26 30.42
C SER A 375 -43.64 -22.41 29.78
N SER A 376 -42.99 -23.22 28.93
CA SER A 376 -43.51 -24.53 28.49
C SER A 376 -42.40 -25.44 27.94
N SER A 377 -42.75 -26.71 27.67
CA SER A 377 -41.84 -27.83 27.40
C SER A 377 -42.56 -28.89 26.52
N ALA A 378 -41.95 -29.94 25.97
CA ALA A 378 -40.65 -30.57 26.27
C ALA A 378 -39.99 -31.24 25.04
N ALA A 379 -38.93 -32.02 25.31
CA ALA A 379 -38.30 -33.01 24.43
C ALA A 379 -39.23 -34.24 24.18
N PRO A 380 -38.90 -35.30 23.39
CA PRO A 380 -37.55 -35.65 22.90
C PRO A 380 -37.37 -36.31 21.50
N ALA A 381 -36.09 -36.45 21.14
CA ALA A 381 -35.45 -37.55 20.39
C ALA A 381 -35.91 -37.96 18.96
N GLN A 382 -34.95 -37.87 18.02
CA GLN A 382 -34.54 -39.03 17.21
C GLN A 382 -33.15 -38.83 16.57
N SER A 383 -32.52 -39.93 16.15
CA SER A 383 -31.26 -39.96 15.38
C SER A 383 -31.31 -41.11 14.38
N PRO A 384 -30.61 -41.00 13.24
CA PRO A 384 -29.57 -41.99 12.98
C PRO A 384 -28.29 -41.41 12.33
N VAL A 385 -27.31 -42.30 12.19
CA VAL A 385 -25.94 -42.15 11.64
C VAL A 385 -25.74 -43.20 10.52
N PRO A 386 -24.56 -43.34 9.87
CA PRO A 386 -23.60 -42.34 9.32
C PRO A 386 -23.13 -42.69 7.88
N THR A 387 -22.61 -41.74 7.08
CA THR A 387 -21.67 -42.12 5.97
C THR A 387 -20.76 -40.99 5.44
N ALA A 388 -19.61 -41.42 4.90
CA ALA A 388 -18.80 -40.81 3.83
C ALA A 388 -18.10 -39.44 4.04
N MET A 389 -16.77 -39.46 3.85
CA MET A 389 -15.92 -38.27 3.69
C MET A 389 -16.01 -37.72 2.25
N PRO A 390 -16.06 -36.40 2.04
CA PRO A 390 -15.73 -35.78 0.75
C PRO A 390 -14.24 -35.39 0.67
N VAL A 391 -13.67 -35.47 -0.53
CA VAL A 391 -12.27 -35.11 -0.85
C VAL A 391 -12.09 -33.57 -0.86
N ALA A 392 -10.90 -33.11 -0.51
CA ALA A 392 -10.59 -31.68 -0.33
C ALA A 392 -10.67 -30.84 -1.62
N PRO A 393 -11.30 -29.65 -1.58
CA PRO A 393 -11.07 -28.55 -2.52
C PRO A 393 -9.92 -27.64 -2.02
N GLY A 394 -9.21 -26.89 -2.88
CA GLY A 394 -9.36 -26.86 -4.34
C GLY A 394 -9.00 -25.56 -5.07
N VAL A 395 -8.00 -24.79 -4.61
CA VAL A 395 -7.53 -23.53 -5.23
C VAL A 395 -8.65 -22.51 -5.50
N ALA A 396 -8.86 -21.59 -4.55
CA ALA A 396 -9.85 -20.52 -4.65
C ALA A 396 -9.59 -19.58 -5.83
N LEU A 397 -10.64 -19.17 -6.54
CA LEU A 397 -10.55 -18.49 -7.85
C LEU A 397 -10.97 -17.02 -7.74
N ALA A 398 -9.99 -16.19 -7.37
CA ALA A 398 -10.16 -14.76 -7.26
C ALA A 398 -10.21 -14.08 -8.65
N SER A 399 -11.42 -13.94 -9.22
CA SER A 399 -11.70 -12.95 -10.26
C SER A 399 -11.61 -11.54 -9.66
N THR A 400 -10.82 -10.66 -10.28
CA THR A 400 -10.66 -9.24 -9.93
C THR A 400 -11.57 -8.32 -10.75
N ALA A 401 -12.52 -8.86 -11.53
CA ALA A 401 -13.25 -8.11 -12.56
C ALA A 401 -14.63 -7.52 -12.14
N GLY A 402 -15.11 -7.79 -10.94
CA GLY A 402 -16.48 -7.44 -10.49
C GLY A 402 -16.76 -5.97 -10.11
N GLY A 403 -15.81 -5.04 -10.34
CA GLY A 403 -15.88 -3.65 -9.83
C GLY A 403 -16.52 -2.58 -10.74
N GLY A 404 -17.06 -2.97 -11.90
CA GLY A 404 -17.71 -2.05 -12.85
C GLY A 404 -19.24 -2.09 -12.77
N THR A 405 -19.92 -1.09 -13.36
CA THR A 405 -21.39 -1.15 -13.53
C THR A 405 -21.75 -2.33 -14.43
N TRP A 406 -22.36 -3.36 -13.84
CA TRP A 406 -22.65 -4.62 -14.53
C TRP A 406 -23.78 -4.43 -15.54
N LYS A 407 -23.42 -4.32 -16.83
CA LYS A 407 -24.38 -4.19 -17.93
C LYS A 407 -24.64 -5.56 -18.54
N VAL A 408 -25.85 -6.07 -18.33
CA VAL A 408 -26.40 -7.19 -19.09
C VAL A 408 -27.04 -6.69 -20.39
N TYR A 409 -27.09 -7.55 -21.40
CA TYR A 409 -27.60 -7.28 -22.73
C TYR A 409 -28.62 -8.36 -23.13
N PRO A 410 -29.68 -8.03 -23.89
CA PRO A 410 -30.52 -9.03 -24.53
C PRO A 410 -29.73 -9.90 -25.53
N THR A 411 -30.26 -11.09 -25.83
CA THR A 411 -29.66 -12.03 -26.80
C THR A 411 -29.33 -11.38 -28.14
N GLY A 412 -28.07 -11.47 -28.56
CA GLY A 412 -27.59 -10.84 -29.80
C GLY A 412 -27.58 -9.29 -29.80
N LYS A 413 -27.66 -8.64 -28.63
CA LYS A 413 -27.57 -7.17 -28.45
C LYS A 413 -26.35 -6.72 -27.66
N MET A 414 -25.35 -7.59 -27.50
CA MET A 414 -24.05 -7.25 -26.94
C MET A 414 -23.27 -6.26 -27.82
N PRO A 415 -22.30 -5.50 -27.28
CA PRO A 415 -21.40 -4.67 -28.08
C PRO A 415 -20.59 -5.48 -29.11
N VAL A 416 -20.09 -4.82 -30.16
CA VAL A 416 -19.21 -5.46 -31.15
C VAL A 416 -17.86 -5.82 -30.50
N GLY A 417 -17.35 -7.01 -30.81
CA GLY A 417 -16.09 -7.55 -30.31
C GLY A 417 -15.80 -8.93 -30.91
N ARG A 418 -14.58 -9.43 -30.72
CA ARG A 418 -14.08 -10.66 -31.35
C ARG A 418 -14.58 -11.92 -30.65
N LEU A 419 -15.31 -12.75 -31.38
CA LEU A 419 -15.78 -14.06 -30.92
C LEU A 419 -14.67 -15.12 -31.07
N ILE A 420 -14.37 -15.87 -30.02
CA ILE A 420 -13.33 -16.93 -30.01
C ILE A 420 -13.82 -18.23 -29.36
N THR A 421 -13.09 -19.32 -29.61
CA THR A 421 -13.31 -20.66 -29.04
C THR A 421 -12.26 -20.99 -27.97
N PRO A 422 -12.41 -22.11 -27.22
CA PRO A 422 -11.41 -22.49 -26.22
C PRO A 422 -10.03 -22.86 -26.80
N SER A 423 -9.95 -23.15 -28.10
CA SER A 423 -8.71 -23.43 -28.81
C SER A 423 -7.81 -22.20 -28.94
N ASP A 424 -8.42 -21.02 -29.01
CA ASP A 424 -7.76 -19.75 -29.34
C ASP A 424 -7.27 -19.01 -28.08
N LEU A 425 -7.55 -19.56 -26.90
CA LEU A 425 -7.23 -18.97 -25.59
C LEU A 425 -5.72 -18.90 -25.31
N SER A 426 -4.90 -19.79 -25.90
CA SER A 426 -3.44 -19.70 -25.85
C SER A 426 -2.92 -18.40 -26.48
N ASP A 427 -3.46 -18.05 -27.64
CA ASP A 427 -2.99 -16.94 -28.45
C ASP A 427 -3.42 -15.59 -27.84
N VAL A 428 -4.54 -15.59 -27.10
CA VAL A 428 -4.95 -14.45 -26.26
C VAL A 428 -4.12 -14.36 -24.98
N ALA A 429 -3.65 -15.47 -24.41
CA ALA A 429 -2.74 -15.45 -23.28
C ALA A 429 -1.37 -14.86 -23.66
N ASP A 430 -0.85 -15.24 -24.82
CA ASP A 430 0.50 -14.87 -25.26
C ASP A 430 0.57 -13.49 -25.95
N ARG A 431 -0.55 -12.96 -26.45
CA ARG A 431 -0.67 -11.60 -27.01
C ARG A 431 -1.36 -10.60 -26.08
N GLY A 432 -1.96 -11.07 -24.99
CA GLY A 432 -2.83 -10.30 -24.12
C GLY A 432 -4.19 -9.96 -24.75
N LEU A 433 -5.05 -9.34 -23.93
CA LEU A 433 -6.25 -8.66 -24.43
C LEU A 433 -5.83 -7.32 -25.04
N ALA A 434 -5.92 -7.21 -26.37
CA ALA A 434 -5.89 -5.93 -27.05
C ALA A 434 -7.06 -5.03 -26.59
N SER A 435 -7.10 -3.75 -27.00
CA SER A 435 -8.16 -2.80 -26.66
C SER A 435 -9.52 -3.08 -27.34
N GLU A 436 -9.79 -4.34 -27.69
CA GLU A 436 -10.99 -4.87 -28.32
C GLU A 436 -11.68 -5.81 -27.31
N ARG A 437 -13.02 -5.81 -27.24
CA ARG A 437 -13.74 -6.80 -26.42
C ARG A 437 -13.61 -8.18 -27.04
N VAL A 438 -13.34 -9.19 -26.21
CA VAL A 438 -13.21 -10.59 -26.65
C VAL A 438 -14.26 -11.44 -25.95
N TYR A 439 -14.95 -12.28 -26.73
CA TYR A 439 -16.10 -13.06 -26.31
C TYR A 439 -15.83 -14.57 -26.49
N LEU A 440 -16.13 -15.36 -25.48
CA LEU A 440 -15.91 -16.81 -25.47
C LEU A 440 -17.20 -17.59 -25.77
N LYS A 441 -17.21 -18.34 -26.87
CA LYS A 441 -18.22 -19.36 -27.19
C LYS A 441 -17.68 -20.79 -27.00
N GLY A 442 -18.55 -21.77 -26.81
CA GLY A 442 -18.19 -23.18 -26.66
C GLY A 442 -19.16 -23.99 -25.78
N GLN A 443 -18.91 -25.30 -25.66
CA GLN A 443 -19.53 -26.13 -24.62
C GLN A 443 -18.59 -26.28 -23.43
N PHE A 444 -19.16 -26.24 -22.22
CA PHE A 444 -18.43 -26.24 -20.97
C PHE A 444 -19.10 -27.17 -19.95
N VAL A 445 -18.30 -27.81 -19.09
CA VAL A 445 -18.81 -28.58 -17.95
C VAL A 445 -18.55 -27.80 -16.67
N VAL A 446 -19.56 -27.65 -15.81
CA VAL A 446 -19.42 -27.03 -14.49
C VAL A 446 -18.69 -27.99 -13.55
N ASN A 447 -17.46 -27.67 -13.19
CA ASN A 447 -16.66 -28.44 -12.25
C ASN A 447 -16.98 -28.08 -10.79
N PHE A 448 -17.36 -26.82 -10.53
CA PHE A 448 -17.71 -26.29 -9.21
C PHE A 448 -18.51 -24.99 -9.36
N ALA A 449 -19.34 -24.63 -8.39
CA ALA A 449 -20.07 -23.36 -8.34
C ALA A 449 -20.20 -22.89 -6.88
N GLU A 450 -19.95 -21.61 -6.63
CA GLU A 450 -19.91 -21.03 -5.28
C GLU A 450 -20.36 -19.56 -5.32
N GLY A 451 -21.34 -19.23 -4.48
CA GLY A 451 -21.93 -17.89 -4.41
C GLY A 451 -22.42 -17.41 -5.78
N ASN A 452 -21.69 -16.46 -6.36
CA ASN A 452 -22.01 -15.79 -7.63
C ASN A 452 -21.00 -16.13 -8.76
N ARG A 453 -20.27 -17.26 -8.63
CA ARG A 453 -19.21 -17.69 -9.56
C ARG A 453 -19.31 -19.18 -9.89
N ALA A 454 -18.84 -19.57 -11.08
CA ALA A 454 -18.73 -20.97 -11.49
C ALA A 454 -17.38 -21.28 -12.16
N VAL A 455 -16.87 -22.48 -11.91
CA VAL A 455 -15.62 -23.00 -12.46
C VAL A 455 -15.96 -23.96 -13.59
N LEU A 456 -15.63 -23.58 -14.81
CA LEU A 456 -15.93 -24.31 -16.02
C LEU A 456 -14.67 -24.95 -16.62
N ARG A 457 -14.84 -26.12 -17.26
CA ARG A 457 -13.82 -26.72 -18.13
C ARG A 457 -14.36 -26.82 -19.57
N PRO A 458 -13.55 -26.54 -20.61
CA PRO A 458 -13.95 -26.79 -22.00
C PRO A 458 -14.32 -28.26 -22.22
N LYS A 459 -15.48 -28.50 -22.81
CA LYS A 459 -15.90 -29.84 -23.26
C LYS A 459 -15.30 -30.08 -24.64
N GLY A 460 -14.06 -30.55 -24.67
CA GLY A 460 -13.34 -30.84 -25.92
C GLY A 460 -14.01 -31.94 -26.75
N ASN A 461 -14.04 -31.76 -28.08
CA ASN A 461 -14.46 -32.84 -28.99
C ASN A 461 -13.35 -33.89 -29.06
N ALA A 462 -13.70 -35.16 -28.86
CA ALA A 462 -12.73 -36.26 -28.68
C ALA A 462 -11.71 -36.41 -29.82
N ALA A 463 -12.07 -36.03 -31.05
CA ALA A 463 -11.19 -36.03 -32.22
C ALA A 463 -9.93 -35.14 -32.05
N GLN A 464 -9.96 -34.13 -31.18
CA GLN A 464 -8.85 -33.19 -31.03
C GLN A 464 -7.77 -33.66 -30.04
N SER A 465 -8.09 -34.57 -29.11
CA SER A 465 -7.13 -35.09 -28.12
C SER A 465 -6.05 -36.01 -28.73
N MET A 466 -6.28 -36.57 -29.93
CA MET A 466 -5.34 -37.49 -30.57
C MET A 466 -4.27 -36.79 -31.43
N LEU A 467 -4.40 -35.49 -31.70
CA LEU A 467 -3.53 -34.76 -32.64
C LEU A 467 -2.47 -33.85 -31.98
N ARG A 468 -2.39 -33.82 -30.64
CA ARG A 468 -1.34 -33.08 -29.91
C ARG A 468 -0.57 -34.02 -28.98
N LEU A 469 0.60 -34.47 -29.45
CA LEU A 469 1.52 -35.32 -28.70
C LEU A 469 2.31 -34.51 -27.66
N GLY A 470 1.62 -34.00 -26.63
CA GLY A 470 2.23 -33.25 -25.54
C GLY A 470 1.19 -32.56 -24.65
N ALA A 471 1.21 -32.91 -23.35
CA ALA A 471 0.54 -32.31 -22.18
C ALA A 471 -0.90 -31.74 -22.36
N PRO A 472 -1.91 -32.23 -21.61
CA PRO A 472 -3.23 -31.61 -21.63
C PRO A 472 -3.18 -30.19 -21.01
N SER A 473 -3.23 -29.16 -21.87
CA SER A 473 -3.33 -27.76 -21.45
C SER A 473 -4.60 -27.57 -20.61
N SER A 474 -4.43 -27.47 -19.29
CA SER A 474 -5.53 -27.59 -18.33
C SER A 474 -6.26 -26.25 -18.18
N THR A 475 -7.01 -25.86 -19.21
CA THR A 475 -7.74 -24.60 -19.26
C THR A 475 -8.91 -24.60 -18.27
N ARG A 476 -8.85 -23.68 -17.31
CA ARG A 476 -9.85 -23.45 -16.26
C ARG A 476 -10.53 -22.10 -16.52
N ILE A 477 -11.81 -22.13 -16.83
CA ILE A 477 -12.62 -20.92 -17.07
C ILE A 477 -13.35 -20.56 -15.78
N ILE A 478 -13.38 -19.27 -15.45
CA ILE A 478 -13.85 -18.74 -14.17
C ILE A 478 -14.92 -17.71 -14.52
N VAL A 479 -16.19 -18.14 -14.44
CA VAL A 479 -17.34 -17.30 -14.75
C VAL A 479 -17.80 -16.56 -13.51
N GLU A 480 -18.02 -15.26 -13.65
CA GLU A 480 -18.69 -14.42 -12.67
C GLU A 480 -20.07 -14.00 -13.21
N PHE A 481 -21.11 -14.06 -12.36
CA PHE A 481 -22.51 -13.80 -12.75
C PHE A 481 -23.02 -12.45 -12.19
N PRO A 482 -24.11 -11.86 -12.73
CA PRO A 482 -24.75 -10.70 -12.11
C PRO A 482 -25.39 -11.07 -10.77
N ALA A 483 -25.37 -10.13 -9.82
CA ALA A 483 -25.97 -10.32 -8.51
C ALA A 483 -27.47 -10.65 -8.61
N GLY A 484 -27.89 -11.75 -7.96
CA GLY A 484 -29.24 -12.30 -8.04
C GLY A 484 -29.41 -13.44 -9.05
N TYR A 485 -28.40 -13.74 -9.87
CA TYR A 485 -28.41 -14.89 -10.78
C TYR A 485 -27.80 -16.12 -10.10
N ALA A 486 -28.47 -17.27 -10.20
CA ALA A 486 -27.95 -18.53 -9.66
C ALA A 486 -26.96 -19.17 -10.66
N PRO A 487 -25.70 -19.46 -10.27
CA PRO A 487 -24.77 -20.14 -11.17
C PRO A 487 -25.28 -21.55 -11.54
N PRO A 488 -25.04 -22.04 -12.77
CA PRO A 488 -25.45 -23.39 -13.18
C PRO A 488 -24.89 -24.48 -12.26
N ALA A 489 -25.70 -25.51 -11.99
CA ALA A 489 -25.38 -26.56 -11.02
C ALA A 489 -24.10 -27.33 -11.37
N GLN A 490 -23.39 -27.81 -10.35
CA GLN A 490 -22.19 -28.65 -10.50
C GLN A 490 -22.51 -29.90 -11.34
N GLY A 491 -21.61 -30.26 -12.26
CA GLY A 491 -21.80 -31.36 -13.22
C GLY A 491 -22.65 -31.01 -14.44
N SER A 492 -23.39 -29.88 -14.45
CA SER A 492 -24.17 -29.50 -15.62
C SER A 492 -23.30 -29.07 -16.82
N VAL A 493 -23.85 -29.18 -18.03
CA VAL A 493 -23.21 -28.76 -19.27
C VAL A 493 -23.83 -27.44 -19.72
N VAL A 494 -23.01 -26.40 -19.84
CA VAL A 494 -23.41 -25.07 -20.30
C VAL A 494 -22.92 -24.90 -21.74
N SER A 495 -23.85 -24.60 -22.66
CA SER A 495 -23.52 -24.23 -24.04
C SER A 495 -23.60 -22.71 -24.22
N ARG A 496 -22.60 -22.14 -24.89
CA ARG A 496 -22.50 -20.71 -25.21
C ARG A 496 -22.28 -20.55 -26.70
N ASP A 497 -23.20 -19.86 -27.35
CA ASP A 497 -23.22 -19.63 -28.79
C ASP A 497 -22.84 -18.18 -29.11
N GLU A 498 -23.15 -17.71 -30.32
CA GLU A 498 -22.84 -16.35 -30.78
C GLU A 498 -23.85 -15.30 -30.30
N ALA A 499 -25.02 -15.73 -29.82
CA ALA A 499 -26.07 -14.87 -29.28
C ALA A 499 -26.00 -14.71 -27.75
N ARG A 500 -25.33 -15.65 -27.07
CA ARG A 500 -25.10 -15.72 -25.62
C ARG A 500 -23.66 -16.16 -25.25
N PRO A 501 -22.57 -15.51 -25.71
CA PRO A 501 -21.22 -15.83 -25.25
C PRO A 501 -20.96 -15.30 -23.83
N TYR A 502 -19.79 -15.62 -23.26
CA TYR A 502 -19.24 -14.90 -22.10
C TYR A 502 -18.29 -13.78 -22.57
N GLU A 503 -18.18 -12.68 -21.83
CA GLU A 503 -17.13 -11.67 -22.08
C GLU A 503 -15.87 -12.00 -21.30
N ILE A 504 -14.72 -12.10 -21.98
CA ILE A 504 -13.42 -12.34 -21.34
C ILE A 504 -12.94 -11.04 -20.72
N THR A 505 -12.69 -11.08 -19.41
CA THR A 505 -12.18 -9.94 -18.64
C THR A 505 -10.67 -10.02 -18.43
N GLU A 506 -10.11 -11.23 -18.31
CA GLU A 506 -8.68 -11.45 -18.12
C GLU A 506 -8.25 -12.89 -18.50
N VAL A 507 -7.02 -13.05 -18.98
CA VAL A 507 -6.41 -14.36 -19.28
C VAL A 507 -5.04 -14.43 -18.58
N ARG A 508 -4.84 -15.41 -17.68
CA ARG A 508 -3.57 -15.63 -16.97
C ARG A 508 -3.00 -17.02 -17.28
N LYS A 509 -1.77 -17.05 -17.76
CA LYS A 509 -0.95 -18.25 -17.96
C LYS A 509 -0.12 -18.49 -16.68
N GLN A 510 -0.33 -19.62 -16.01
CA GLN A 510 0.43 -19.98 -14.81
C GLN A 510 1.76 -20.69 -15.17
N SER A 511 2.70 -20.71 -14.22
CA SER A 511 4.05 -21.29 -14.41
C SER A 511 4.08 -22.81 -14.56
N ASP A 512 2.99 -23.50 -14.21
CA ASP A 512 2.74 -24.92 -14.43
C ASP A 512 2.10 -25.22 -15.81
N GLY A 513 1.78 -24.19 -16.59
CA GLY A 513 1.05 -24.31 -17.86
C GLY A 513 -0.48 -24.38 -17.73
N GLN A 514 -1.06 -24.25 -16.52
CA GLN A 514 -2.50 -24.04 -16.37
C GLN A 514 -2.89 -22.67 -16.93
N LEU A 515 -4.00 -22.64 -17.68
CA LEU A 515 -4.55 -21.41 -18.25
C LEU A 515 -5.84 -21.03 -17.54
N ASN A 516 -5.78 -19.96 -16.73
CA ASN A 516 -6.94 -19.42 -16.03
C ASN A 516 -7.56 -18.29 -16.85
N VAL A 517 -8.84 -18.43 -17.18
CA VAL A 517 -9.57 -17.52 -18.07
C VAL A 517 -10.75 -16.95 -17.30
N PHE A 518 -10.65 -15.67 -16.93
CA PHE A 518 -11.70 -14.95 -16.22
C PHE A 518 -12.69 -14.38 -17.23
N VAL A 519 -13.96 -14.69 -17.02
CA VAL A 519 -15.05 -14.25 -17.90
C VAL A 519 -16.25 -13.82 -17.06
N ARG A 520 -17.11 -12.98 -17.62
CA ARG A 520 -18.37 -12.58 -17.01
C ARG A 520 -19.58 -12.95 -17.86
N GLU A 521 -20.68 -13.24 -17.17
CA GLU A 521 -22.01 -13.28 -17.77
C GLU A 521 -22.45 -11.86 -18.16
N ILE A 522 -22.74 -11.68 -19.45
CA ILE A 522 -23.21 -10.41 -20.02
C ILE A 522 -24.65 -10.50 -20.53
N MET A 523 -25.31 -11.66 -20.38
CA MET A 523 -26.65 -11.89 -20.89
C MET A 523 -27.71 -11.72 -19.80
N GLN A 524 -28.92 -11.34 -20.23
CA GLN A 524 -30.15 -11.39 -19.43
C GLN A 524 -30.94 -12.69 -19.67
#